data_AF-A0A1H2YL95-F1
#
_entry.id   AF-A0A1H2YL95-F1
#
_cell.length_a   1.000
_cell.length_b   1.000
_cell.length_c   1.000
_cell.angle_alpha   90.00
_cell.angle_beta   90.00
_cell.angle_gamma   90.00
#
_symmetry.space_group_name_H-M   'P 1'
#
loop_
_entity.id
_entity.type
_entity.pdbx_description
1 polymer ?
#
loop_
_entity_poly.entity_id
_entity_poly.type
_entity_poly.pdbx_seq_one_letter_code
_entity_poly.pdbx_strand_id
1 'polypeptide(L)' 'MGYNEIKLIGLSGAIDVGKSIVAKHWCASYGCAVFIFKNVMIQCLAHIFEVDGLLFHDRELKENPHDALFSRSPRVVM' A
#
# COMPACT_ATOMS: atom_id res chain seq x y z
N MET A 1 3.37 -3.93 35.74
CA MET A 1 3.37 -2.99 34.59
C MET A 1 2.35 -3.52 33.61
N GLY A 2 1.19 -2.86 33.51
CA GLY A 2 0.11 -3.31 32.64
C GLY A 2 0.50 -3.09 31.19
N TYR A 3 0.46 -4.14 30.36
CA TYR A 3 0.53 -3.97 28.93
C TYR A 3 -0.68 -3.14 28.51
N ASN A 4 -0.45 -1.98 27.90
CA ASN A 4 -1.53 -1.25 27.24
C ASN A 4 -2.08 -2.17 26.14
N GLU A 5 -3.29 -2.67 26.33
CA GLU A 5 -3.95 -3.56 25.39
C GLU A 5 -4.14 -2.84 24.04
N ILE A 6 -3.54 -3.38 22.98
CA ILE A 6 -3.69 -2.84 21.63
C ILE A 6 -4.87 -3.53 20.96
N LYS A 7 -5.88 -2.76 20.57
CA LYS A 7 -7.02 -3.25 19.78
C LYS A 7 -6.77 -2.97 18.30
N LEU A 8 -6.80 -4.03 17.49
CA LEU A 8 -6.61 -3.99 16.04
C LEU A 8 -7.96 -4.16 15.34
N ILE A 9 -8.28 -3.26 14.42
CA ILE A 9 -9.53 -3.29 13.65
C ILE A 9 -9.19 -3.30 12.16
N GLY A 10 -9.60 -4.35 11.47
CA GLY A 10 -9.46 -4.48 10.02
C GLY A 10 -10.63 -3.84 9.29
N LEU A 11 -10.37 -2.91 8.37
CA LEU A 11 -11.37 -2.37 7.46
C LEU A 11 -11.22 -3.04 6.09
N SER A 12 -12.24 -3.77 5.65
CA SER A 12 -12.28 -4.46 4.35
C SER A 12 -13.49 -4.03 3.51
N GLY A 13 -13.45 -4.27 2.20
CA GLY A 13 -14.50 -3.88 1.26
C GLY A 13 -13.96 -3.49 -0.12
N ALA A 14 -14.84 -3.37 -1.10
CA ALA A 14 -14.49 -3.06 -2.50
C ALA A 14 -13.78 -1.70 -2.65
N ILE A 15 -13.16 -1.46 -3.80
CA ILE A 15 -12.55 -0.16 -4.12
C ILE A 15 -13.64 0.93 -4.10
N ASP A 16 -13.27 2.15 -3.68
CA ASP A 16 -14.14 3.34 -3.61
C ASP A 16 -15.36 3.30 -2.67
N VAL A 17 -15.52 2.27 -1.83
CA VAL A 17 -16.58 2.22 -0.80
C VAL A 17 -16.32 3.11 0.44
N GLY A 18 -15.34 4.02 0.37
CA GLY A 18 -15.10 5.00 1.44
C GLY A 18 -14.33 4.50 2.67
N LYS A 19 -13.65 3.35 2.61
CA LYS A 19 -12.86 2.80 3.75
C LYS A 19 -11.87 3.82 4.34
N SER A 20 -11.18 4.57 3.48
CA SER A 20 -10.22 5.60 3.91
C SER A 20 -10.89 6.76 4.65
N ILE A 21 -12.14 7.08 4.28
CA ILE A 21 -12.94 8.12 4.94
C ILE A 21 -13.33 7.67 6.35
N VAL A 22 -13.81 6.43 6.47
CA VAL A 22 -14.14 5.83 7.78
C VAL A 22 -12.91 5.78 8.68
N ALA A 23 -11.76 5.32 8.17
CA ALA A 23 -10.51 5.29 8.92
C ALA A 23 -10.10 6.69 9.41
N LYS A 24 -10.16 7.70 8.53
CA LYS A 24 -9.81 9.10 8.88
C LYS A 24 -10.72 9.65 9.96
N HIS A 25 -12.03 9.47 9.84
CA HIS A 25 -12.99 9.93 10.86
C HIS A 25 -12.76 9.24 12.20
N TRP A 26 -12.59 7.91 12.20
CA TRP A 26 -12.35 7.16 13.42
C TRP A 26 -11.08 7.65 14.12
N CYS A 27 -9.97 7.80 13.38
CA CYS A 27 -8.71 8.28 13.94
C CYS A 27 -8.81 9.68 14.52
N ALA A 28 -9.55 10.58 13.86
CA ALA A 28 -9.80 11.92 14.38
C ALA A 28 -10.65 11.90 15.66
N SER A 29 -11.64 11.01 15.75
CA SER A 29 -12.58 10.95 16.87
C SER A 29 -12.04 10.23 18.10
N TYR A 30 -11.19 9.22 17.92
CA TYR A 30 -10.77 8.32 19.01
C TYR A 30 -9.25 8.26 19.22
N GLY A 31 -8.47 9.06 18.47
CA GLY A 31 -7.02 9.10 18.63
C GLY A 31 -6.30 7.80 18.22
N CYS A 32 -6.91 6.98 17.37
CA CYS A 32 -6.30 5.76 16.86
C CYS A 32 -5.31 6.06 15.71
N ALA A 33 -4.34 5.16 15.52
CA ALA A 33 -3.39 5.23 14.41
C ALA A 33 -3.85 4.36 13.23
N VAL A 34 -3.67 4.86 12.00
CA VAL A 34 -3.92 4.08 10.78
C VAL A 34 -2.63 3.41 10.32
N PHE A 35 -2.72 2.12 10.00
CA PHE A 35 -1.67 1.39 9.31
C PHE A 35 -2.17 0.93 7.93
N ILE A 36 -1.44 1.29 6.87
CA ILE A 36 -1.79 0.93 5.49
C ILE A 36 -0.80 -0.11 4.97
N PHE A 37 -1.25 -1.36 4.87
CA PHE A 37 -0.44 -2.50 4.38
C PHE A 37 0.18 -2.27 3.00
N LYS A 38 -0.49 -1.50 2.13
CA LYS A 38 -0.02 -1.22 0.77
C LYS A 38 1.40 -0.66 0.73
N ASN A 39 1.75 0.26 1.63
CA ASN A 39 3.05 0.93 1.59
C ASN A 39 4.19 -0.02 1.98
N VAL A 40 3.96 -0.87 2.98
CA VAL A 40 4.93 -1.89 3.39
C VAL A 40 5.14 -2.92 2.28
N MET A 41 4.06 -3.34 1.61
CA MET A 41 4.19 -4.23 0.46
C MET A 41 5.00 -3.60 -0.68
N ILE A 42 4.77 -2.32 -1.00
CA ILE A 42 5.55 -1.60 -2.02
C ILE A 42 7.03 -1.58 -1.66
N GLN A 43 7.38 -1.28 -0.41
CA GLN A 43 8.78 -1.28 0.04
C GLN A 43 9.42 -2.67 -0.07
N CYS A 44 8.70 -3.74 0.31
CA CYS A 44 9.20 -5.10 0.16
C CYS A 44 9.42 -5.45 -1.32
N LEU A 45 8.47 -5.11 -2.20
CA LEU A 45 8.58 -5.37 -3.64
C LEU A 45 9.74 -4.59 -4.26
N ALA A 46 9.85 -3.29 -3.96
CA ALA A 46 10.94 -2.44 -4.40
C ALA A 46 12.31 -3.00 -4.00
N HIS A 47 12.43 -3.49 -2.76
CA HIS A 47 13.66 -4.11 -2.28
C HIS A 47 13.98 -5.43 -3.00
N ILE A 48 13.00 -6.35 -3.12
CA ILE A 48 13.19 -7.65 -3.80
C ILE A 48 13.62 -7.45 -5.25
N PHE A 49 12.94 -6.53 -5.93
CA PHE A 49 13.21 -6.25 -7.33
C PHE A 49 14.38 -5.29 -7.55
N GLU A 50 14.95 -4.69 -6.50
CA GLU A 50 16.00 -3.66 -6.60
C GLU A 50 15.61 -2.50 -7.53
N VAL A 51 14.38 -2.00 -7.39
CA VAL A 51 13.84 -0.88 -8.18
C VAL A 51 13.35 0.25 -7.27
N ASP A 52 13.17 1.45 -7.82
CA ASP A 52 12.56 2.57 -7.09
C ASP A 52 11.10 2.25 -6.71
N GLY A 53 10.73 2.45 -5.44
CA GLY A 53 9.38 2.25 -4.95
C GLY A 53 8.34 3.17 -5.63
N LEU A 54 8.76 4.33 -6.14
CA LEU A 54 7.91 5.26 -6.89
C LEU A 54 7.27 4.63 -8.12
N LEU A 55 7.89 3.61 -8.71
CA LEU A 55 7.37 2.87 -9.87
C LEU A 55 6.06 2.15 -9.56
N PHE A 56 5.86 1.68 -8.32
CA PHE A 56 4.60 1.07 -7.90
C PHE A 56 3.48 2.09 -7.63
N HIS A 57 3.81 3.38 -7.65
CA HIS A 57 2.85 4.48 -7.57
C HIS A 57 2.47 5.05 -8.93
N ASP A 58 3.19 4.70 -9.99
CA ASP A 58 2.89 5.13 -11.35
C ASP A 58 1.61 4.46 -11.86
N ARG A 59 0.60 5.28 -12.10
CA ARG A 59 -0.72 4.82 -12.57
C ARG A 59 -0.69 4.44 -14.04
N GLU A 60 0.09 5.14 -14.85
CA GLU A 60 0.16 4.94 -16.30
C GLU A 60 0.85 3.62 -16.61
N LEU A 61 1.97 3.32 -15.95
CA LEU A 61 2.63 2.01 -16.02
C LEU A 61 1.75 0.85 -15.53
N LYS A 62 0.85 1.11 -14.57
CA LYS A 62 -0.05 0.10 -14.02
C LYS A 62 -1.23 -0.21 -14.94
N GLU A 63 -1.82 0.81 -15.56
CA GLU A 63 -2.98 0.67 -16.45
C GLU A 63 -2.55 0.28 -17.87
N ASN A 64 -1.36 0.72 -18.32
CA ASN A 64 -0.79 0.46 -19.63
C ASN A 64 0.66 -0.05 -19.50
N PRO A 65 0.88 -1.28 -19.02
CA PRO A 65 2.22 -1.85 -18.98
C PRO A 65 2.76 -1.94 -20.41
N HIS A 66 3.90 -1.29 -20.69
CA HIS A 66 4.54 -1.40 -22.00
C HIS A 66 4.83 -2.87 -22.33
N ASP A 67 4.49 -3.30 -23.54
CA ASP A 67 4.68 -4.70 -23.93
C ASP A 67 6.13 -5.19 -23.79
N ALA A 68 7.08 -4.26 -23.91
CA ALA A 68 8.51 -4.48 -23.72
C ALA A 68 8.89 -4.91 -22.28
N LEU A 69 8.01 -4.69 -21.31
CA LEU A 69 8.19 -5.05 -19.90
C LEU A 69 7.75 -6.50 -19.60
N PHE A 70 6.93 -7.12 -20.45
CA PHE A 70 6.50 -8.50 -20.23
C PHE A 70 7.69 -9.46 -20.30
N SER A 71 7.70 -10.46 -19.41
CA SER A 71 8.74 -11.50 -19.29
C SER A 71 10.16 -11.02 -18.97
N ARG A 72 10.36 -9.72 -18.71
CA ARG A 72 11.65 -9.16 -18.29
C ARG A 72 11.65 -8.88 -16.80
N SER A 73 12.79 -9.13 -16.16
CA SER A 73 12.98 -8.76 -14.75
C SER A 73 12.87 -7.24 -14.62
N PRO A 74 12.16 -6.71 -13.60
CA PRO A 74 12.07 -5.26 -13.36
C PRO A 74 13.44 -4.56 -13.37
N ARG A 75 14.52 -5.22 -12.94
CA ARG A 75 15.90 -4.71 -12.96
C ARG A 75 16.47 -4.40 -14.35
N VAL A 76 15.94 -5.03 -15.39
CA VAL A 76 16.50 -4.98 -16.76
C VAL A 76 15.79 -3.92 -17.61
N VAL A 77 14.60 -3.51 -17.19
CA VAL A 77 13.68 -2.67 -17.96
C VAL A 77 13.45 -1.30 -17.32
N MET A 78 13.97 -1.10 -16.11
CA MET A 78 13.92 0.14 -15.33
C MET A 78 15.32 0.51 -14.89
#